data_AF-A0A6L8RTB6-F1
#
_entry.id   AF-A0A6L8RTB6-F1
#
_cell.length_a   1.000
_cell.length_b   1.000
_cell.length_c   1.000
_cell.angle_alpha   90.00
_cell.angle_beta   90.00
_cell.angle_gamma   90.00
#
_symmetry.space_group_name_H-M   'P 1'
#
loop_
_entity.id
_entity.type
_entity.pdbx_description
1 polymer ?
#
loop_
_entity_poly.entity_id
_entity_poly.type
_entity_poly.pdbx_seq_one_letter_code
_entity_poly.pdbx_strand_id
1 'polypeptide(L)'
;MTLQSEFIPLTIEGLPALAAEKKAEGARFVQMLCVNTEEGIDLVYSFMKDGVLTNHEIKGVKKGTTVPSVTDQFLAAFVFENEAHDLFGVDIEGIAIDFGGNFYALAQKEPMTIISPEQKAAREKARKVAEAKAAKERAAKAAEASYVASHPEAKSKPTGDVIKPSGSDDLDARLAGVDPEKVARVKAAIAAKAKKEAAAKQAAVDEKIANLDPEKAAKVKAALEAKAAREAAKTETEKEGE
;
A
#
# COMPACT_ATOMS: atom_id res chain seq x y z
N MET A 1 -44.78 14.42 -15.63
CA MET A 1 -43.80 13.82 -16.56
C MET A 1 -43.22 12.60 -15.87
N THR A 2 -43.39 11.41 -16.46
CA THR A 2 -42.80 10.18 -15.95
C THR A 2 -41.37 10.10 -16.49
N LEU A 3 -40.37 10.04 -15.62
CA LEU A 3 -38.98 9.86 -16.04
C LEU A 3 -38.85 8.45 -16.65
N GLN A 4 -38.56 8.38 -17.95
CA GLN A 4 -38.19 7.13 -18.62
C GLN A 4 -36.67 7.10 -18.80
N SER A 5 -36.04 6.01 -18.37
CA SER A 5 -34.60 5.81 -18.41
C SER A 5 -34.33 4.42 -18.98
N GLU A 6 -33.55 4.36 -20.05
CA GLU A 6 -33.12 3.12 -20.70
C GLU A 6 -31.61 2.91 -20.49
N PHE A 7 -31.22 1.65 -20.30
CA PHE A 7 -29.82 1.21 -20.23
C PHE A 7 -29.50 0.39 -21.47
N ILE A 8 -28.64 0.94 -22.33
CA ILE A 8 -28.30 0.42 -23.63
C ILE A 8 -26.90 -0.19 -23.55
N PRO A 9 -26.71 -1.48 -23.86
CA PRO A 9 -25.38 -2.09 -23.88
C PRO A 9 -24.42 -1.34 -24.81
N LEU A 10 -23.19 -1.16 -24.36
CA LEU A 10 -22.10 -0.51 -25.09
C LEU A 10 -20.82 -1.32 -24.92
N THR A 11 -20.00 -1.40 -25.96
CA THR A 11 -18.63 -1.93 -25.87
C THR A 11 -17.63 -0.79 -25.76
N ILE A 12 -16.45 -1.07 -25.21
CA ILE A 12 -15.37 -0.09 -25.09
C ILE A 12 -14.99 0.47 -26.48
N GLU A 13 -14.93 -0.39 -27.49
CA GLU A 13 -14.60 -0.02 -28.87
C GLU A 13 -15.67 0.87 -29.52
N GLY A 14 -16.93 0.72 -29.10
CA GLY A 14 -18.06 1.52 -29.59
C GLY A 14 -18.16 2.90 -28.95
N LEU A 15 -17.49 3.14 -27.82
CA LEU A 15 -17.61 4.37 -27.05
C LEU A 15 -17.25 5.65 -27.84
N PRO A 16 -16.12 5.70 -28.60
CA PRO A 16 -15.79 6.90 -29.38
C PRO A 16 -16.82 7.20 -30.47
N ALA A 17 -17.30 6.15 -31.17
CA ALA A 17 -18.31 6.30 -32.21
C ALA A 17 -19.63 6.82 -31.64
N LEU A 18 -20.05 6.30 -30.49
CA LEU A 18 -21.23 6.78 -29.77
C LEU A 18 -21.07 8.25 -29.35
N ALA A 19 -19.91 8.63 -28.81
CA ALA A 19 -19.66 10.02 -28.40
C ALA A 19 -19.75 10.98 -29.60
N ALA A 20 -19.16 10.62 -30.74
CA ALA A 20 -19.24 11.40 -31.96
C ALA A 20 -20.68 11.52 -32.49
N GLU A 21 -21.44 10.42 -32.49
CA GLU A 21 -22.86 10.40 -32.85
C GLU A 21 -23.67 11.34 -31.96
N LYS A 22 -23.56 11.20 -30.63
CA LYS A 22 -24.31 12.01 -29.67
C LYS A 22 -23.95 13.49 -29.78
N LYS A 23 -22.68 13.81 -30.07
CA LYS A 23 -22.25 15.19 -30.34
C LYS A 23 -22.89 15.74 -31.61
N ALA A 24 -22.88 14.98 -32.70
CA ALA A 24 -23.48 15.37 -33.97
C ALA A 24 -25.01 15.55 -33.86
N GLU A 25 -25.66 14.75 -33.01
CA GLU A 25 -27.10 14.87 -32.71
C GLU A 25 -27.44 16.09 -31.85
N GLY A 26 -26.45 16.80 -31.31
CA GLY A 26 -26.66 17.92 -30.38
C GLY A 26 -27.07 17.48 -28.97
N ALA A 27 -26.82 16.22 -28.59
CA ALA A 27 -27.07 15.76 -27.23
C ALA A 27 -26.06 16.38 -26.25
N ARG A 28 -26.51 16.59 -25.02
CA ARG A 28 -25.68 17.03 -23.90
C ARG A 28 -25.13 15.81 -23.15
N PHE A 29 -23.82 15.76 -22.94
CA PHE A 29 -23.24 14.83 -21.97
C PHE A 29 -23.68 15.20 -20.54
N VAL A 30 -24.20 14.22 -19.79
CA VAL A 30 -24.76 14.43 -18.46
C VAL A 30 -23.80 13.98 -17.37
N GLN A 31 -23.33 12.74 -17.47
CA GLN A 31 -22.43 12.13 -16.50
C GLN A 31 -21.79 10.87 -17.07
N MET A 32 -20.72 10.44 -16.41
CA MET A 32 -20.24 9.07 -16.42
C MET A 32 -20.30 8.55 -14.97
N LEU A 33 -20.91 7.37 -14.77
CA LEU A 33 -21.03 6.72 -13.47
C LEU A 33 -20.26 5.40 -13.48
N CYS A 34 -19.53 5.13 -12.39
CA CYS A 34 -18.89 3.83 -12.16
C CYS A 34 -19.68 3.02 -11.13
N VAL A 35 -19.86 1.73 -11.39
CA VAL A 35 -20.42 0.77 -10.44
C VAL A 35 -19.40 -0.34 -10.21
N ASN A 36 -18.98 -0.53 -8.96
CA ASN A 36 -18.09 -1.62 -8.60
C ASN A 36 -18.88 -2.91 -8.40
N THR A 37 -18.60 -3.93 -9.20
CA THR A 37 -19.27 -5.24 -9.17
C THR A 37 -18.27 -6.37 -8.95
N GLU A 38 -18.78 -7.59 -8.70
CA GLU A 38 -17.92 -8.78 -8.64
C GLU A 38 -17.24 -9.09 -9.98
N GLU A 39 -17.87 -8.69 -11.09
CA GLU A 39 -17.36 -8.91 -12.44
C GLU A 39 -16.45 -7.78 -12.95
N GLY A 40 -16.25 -6.70 -12.19
CA GLY A 40 -15.39 -5.58 -12.57
C GLY A 40 -16.06 -4.24 -12.34
N ILE A 41 -15.62 -3.21 -13.05
CA ILE A 41 -16.25 -1.90 -12.98
C ILE A 41 -17.19 -1.73 -14.17
N ASP A 42 -18.47 -1.47 -13.90
CA ASP A 42 -19.41 -1.07 -14.95
C ASP A 42 -19.33 0.46 -15.13
N LEU A 43 -19.33 0.91 -16.37
CA LEU A 43 -19.29 2.33 -16.74
C LEU A 43 -20.59 2.70 -17.44
N VAL A 44 -21.26 3.74 -16.96
CA VAL A 44 -22.52 4.23 -17.54
C VAL A 44 -22.32 5.65 -18.04
N TYR A 45 -22.36 5.83 -19.35
CA TYR A 45 -22.30 7.14 -20.01
C TYR A 45 -23.71 7.63 -20.30
N SER A 46 -24.10 8.75 -19.72
CA SER A 46 -25.45 9.31 -19.85
C SER A 46 -25.47 10.55 -20.75
N PHE A 47 -26.40 10.56 -21.71
CA PHE A 47 -26.62 11.69 -22.62
C PHE A 47 -28.07 12.14 -22.56
N MET A 48 -28.30 13.44 -22.76
CA MET A 48 -29.64 14.02 -22.75
C MET A 48 -29.90 14.83 -24.00
N LYS A 49 -31.05 14.61 -24.63
CA LYS A 49 -31.56 15.39 -25.76
C LYS A 49 -33.08 15.50 -25.67
N ASP A 50 -33.61 16.69 -25.90
CA ASP A 50 -35.05 16.97 -25.91
C ASP A 50 -35.81 16.45 -24.66
N GLY A 51 -35.14 16.50 -23.50
CA GLY A 51 -35.71 16.03 -22.21
C GLY A 51 -35.67 14.51 -22.00
N VAL A 52 -35.07 13.75 -22.93
CA VAL A 52 -34.89 12.30 -22.84
C VAL A 52 -33.45 12.00 -22.41
N LEU A 53 -33.28 11.17 -21.37
CA LEU A 53 -32.00 10.70 -20.87
C LEU A 53 -31.75 9.26 -21.34
N THR A 54 -30.66 9.02 -22.05
CA THR A 54 -30.20 7.68 -22.45
C THR A 54 -28.94 7.32 -21.68
N ASN A 55 -28.86 6.08 -21.19
CA ASN A 55 -27.68 5.57 -20.50
C ASN A 55 -27.07 4.45 -21.33
N HIS A 56 -25.76 4.53 -21.56
CA HIS A 56 -25.00 3.54 -22.31
C HIS A 56 -24.00 2.86 -21.39
N GLU A 57 -24.12 1.53 -21.28
CA GLU A 57 -23.48 0.75 -20.23
C GLU A 57 -22.42 -0.20 -20.79
N ILE A 58 -21.19 -0.04 -20.31
CA ILE A 58 -20.07 -0.96 -20.52
C ILE A 58 -19.91 -1.77 -19.25
N LYS A 59 -20.06 -3.10 -19.32
CA LYS A 59 -19.99 -3.98 -18.14
C LYS A 59 -18.63 -4.61 -17.93
N GLY A 60 -18.27 -4.82 -16.67
CA GLY A 60 -17.19 -5.72 -16.25
C GLY A 60 -15.80 -5.28 -16.69
N VAL A 61 -15.53 -3.97 -16.75
CA VAL A 61 -14.20 -3.44 -17.10
C VAL A 61 -13.19 -3.96 -16.09
N LYS A 62 -12.15 -4.65 -16.59
CA LYS A 62 -11.11 -5.26 -15.78
C LYS A 62 -9.96 -4.29 -15.57
N LYS A 63 -9.20 -4.52 -14.50
CA LYS A 63 -7.99 -3.76 -14.22
C LYS A 63 -6.98 -3.92 -15.36
N GLY A 64 -6.47 -2.80 -15.87
CA GLY A 64 -5.55 -2.77 -17.02
C GLY A 64 -6.26 -2.84 -18.38
N THR A 65 -7.59 -2.86 -18.42
CA THR A 65 -8.34 -2.60 -19.65
C THR A 65 -8.40 -1.10 -19.88
N THR A 66 -7.80 -0.65 -20.98
CA THR A 66 -7.83 0.74 -21.43
C THR A 66 -9.20 1.11 -21.99
N VAL A 67 -9.75 2.22 -21.53
CA VAL A 67 -10.99 2.84 -22.01
C VAL A 67 -10.64 4.16 -22.70
N PRO A 68 -11.12 4.43 -23.93
CA PRO A 68 -10.87 5.70 -24.58
C PRO A 68 -11.69 6.81 -23.91
N SER A 69 -11.07 7.98 -23.72
CA SER A 69 -11.76 9.19 -23.29
C SER A 69 -12.74 9.69 -24.36
N VAL A 70 -13.81 10.34 -23.93
CA VAL A 70 -14.77 11.05 -24.81
C VAL A 70 -14.59 12.57 -24.77
N THR A 71 -13.52 13.06 -24.15
CA THR A 71 -13.28 14.51 -23.95
C THR A 71 -12.99 15.28 -25.22
N ASP A 72 -12.61 14.60 -26.31
CA ASP A 72 -12.50 15.16 -27.65
C ASP A 72 -13.86 15.67 -28.17
N GLN A 73 -14.96 14.98 -27.82
CA GLN A 73 -16.34 15.39 -28.14
C GLN A 73 -16.98 16.22 -27.02
N PHE A 74 -16.75 15.81 -25.78
CA PHE A 74 -17.39 16.36 -24.58
C PHE A 74 -16.36 16.66 -23.51
N LEU A 75 -15.74 17.85 -23.58
CA LEU A 75 -14.74 18.29 -22.60
C LEU A 75 -15.22 18.07 -21.15
N ALA A 76 -16.49 18.32 -20.84
CA ALA A 76 -17.07 18.12 -19.49
C ALA A 76 -16.89 16.71 -18.90
N ALA A 77 -16.60 15.69 -19.72
CA ALA A 77 -16.31 14.33 -19.27
C ALA A 77 -15.02 14.23 -18.44
N PHE A 78 -14.08 15.19 -18.57
CA PHE A 78 -12.76 15.10 -17.92
C PHE A 78 -12.87 14.92 -16.39
N VAL A 79 -13.85 15.58 -15.75
CA VAL A 79 -14.08 15.46 -14.30
C VAL A 79 -14.44 14.02 -13.92
N PHE A 80 -15.35 13.40 -14.67
CA PHE A 80 -15.84 12.07 -14.39
C PHE A 80 -14.80 11.00 -14.73
N GLU A 81 -14.07 11.18 -15.82
CA GLU A 81 -13.02 10.23 -16.24
C GLU A 81 -11.84 10.24 -15.25
N ASN A 82 -11.40 11.42 -14.80
CA ASN A 82 -10.40 11.51 -13.74
C ASN A 82 -10.91 10.93 -12.42
N GLU A 83 -12.18 11.17 -12.06
CA GLU A 83 -12.80 10.57 -10.88
C GLU A 83 -12.82 9.03 -10.97
N ALA A 84 -13.19 8.47 -12.13
CA ALA A 84 -13.20 7.03 -12.37
C ALA A 84 -11.80 6.42 -12.21
N HIS A 85 -10.78 7.10 -12.74
CA HIS A 85 -9.39 6.70 -12.59
C HIS A 85 -8.96 6.71 -11.11
N ASP A 86 -9.23 7.78 -10.38
CA ASP A 86 -8.79 7.95 -8.99
C ASP A 86 -9.54 7.00 -8.02
N LEU A 87 -10.87 6.96 -8.13
CA LEU A 87 -11.73 6.27 -7.18
C LEU A 87 -11.86 4.77 -7.46
N PHE A 88 -11.85 4.38 -8.73
CA PHE A 88 -12.12 3.01 -9.18
C PHE A 88 -10.94 2.35 -9.90
N GLY A 89 -9.92 3.10 -10.31
CA GLY A 89 -8.75 2.56 -11.01
C GLY A 89 -9.02 2.16 -12.44
N VAL A 90 -10.03 2.79 -13.07
CA VAL A 90 -10.31 2.61 -14.48
C VAL A 90 -9.20 3.30 -15.27
N ASP A 91 -8.61 2.59 -16.22
CA ASP A 91 -7.54 3.12 -17.06
C ASP A 91 -8.15 3.85 -18.25
N ILE A 92 -8.17 5.18 -18.22
CA ILE A 92 -8.79 6.00 -19.26
C ILE A 92 -7.70 6.77 -20.01
N GLU A 93 -7.61 6.55 -21.32
CA GLU A 93 -6.59 7.17 -22.17
C GLU A 93 -7.17 8.32 -23.00
N GLY A 94 -6.35 9.37 -23.19
CA GLY A 94 -6.70 10.50 -24.04
C GLY A 94 -7.58 11.57 -23.39
N ILE A 95 -7.61 11.65 -22.05
CA ILE A 95 -8.32 12.71 -21.34
C ILE A 95 -7.69 14.08 -21.67
N ALA A 96 -8.49 15.02 -22.18
CA ALA A 96 -8.01 16.33 -22.60
C ALA A 96 -7.39 17.15 -21.45
N ILE A 97 -7.91 17.00 -20.23
CA ILE A 97 -7.35 17.57 -19.00
C ILE A 97 -7.14 16.42 -18.02
N ASP A 98 -5.97 15.81 -18.11
CA ASP A 98 -5.59 14.64 -17.31
C ASP A 98 -4.80 15.04 -16.06
N PHE A 99 -5.24 14.56 -14.90
CA PHE A 99 -4.54 14.73 -13.61
C PHE A 99 -3.67 13.52 -13.26
N GLY A 100 -3.66 12.47 -14.09
CA GLY A 100 -2.77 11.32 -13.99
C GLY A 100 -2.88 10.58 -12.66
N GLY A 101 -4.09 10.47 -12.10
CA GLY A 101 -4.29 9.86 -10.78
C GLY A 101 -4.30 10.81 -9.59
N ASN A 102 -4.33 12.13 -9.82
CA ASN A 102 -4.22 13.16 -8.77
C ASN A 102 -5.35 14.19 -8.83
N PHE A 103 -6.53 13.79 -9.32
CA PHE A 103 -7.70 14.66 -9.30
C PHE A 103 -8.24 14.82 -7.88
N TYR A 104 -8.18 13.75 -7.09
CA TYR A 104 -8.46 13.76 -5.66
C TYR A 104 -7.22 13.49 -4.80
N ALA A 105 -7.14 14.17 -3.66
CA ALA A 105 -6.18 13.86 -2.60
C ALA A 105 -6.68 12.65 -1.78
N LEU A 106 -6.44 11.44 -2.29
CA LEU A 106 -6.93 10.21 -1.65
C LEU A 106 -5.99 9.70 -0.56
N ALA A 107 -6.57 9.25 0.56
CA ALA A 107 -5.82 8.58 1.63
C ALA A 107 -5.37 7.15 1.25
N GLN A 108 -5.99 6.56 0.23
CA GLN A 108 -5.66 5.23 -0.28
C GLN A 108 -6.04 5.14 -1.76
N LYS A 109 -5.32 4.28 -2.50
CA LYS A 109 -5.61 4.02 -3.92
C LYS A 109 -6.98 3.34 -4.09
N GLU A 110 -7.72 3.70 -5.15
CA GLU A 110 -8.96 3.03 -5.59
C GLU A 110 -9.92 2.69 -4.43
N PRO A 111 -10.37 3.67 -3.63
CA PRO A 111 -11.15 3.43 -2.42
C PRO A 111 -12.53 2.81 -2.68
N MET A 112 -13.10 3.00 -3.88
CA MET A 112 -14.45 2.53 -4.20
C MET A 112 -14.51 1.08 -4.69
N THR A 113 -13.36 0.39 -4.71
CA THR A 113 -13.28 -1.01 -5.19
C THR A 113 -13.34 -2.06 -4.07
N ILE A 114 -13.61 -1.65 -2.82
CA ILE A 114 -13.64 -2.55 -1.66
C ILE A 114 -15.07 -3.07 -1.48
N ILE A 115 -15.29 -4.36 -1.76
CA ILE A 115 -16.61 -5.02 -1.71
C ILE A 115 -16.83 -5.68 -0.34
N SER A 116 -15.77 -6.14 0.34
CA SER A 116 -15.88 -6.85 1.62
C SER A 116 -14.90 -6.40 2.72
N PRO A 117 -15.22 -6.66 4.01
CA PRO A 117 -14.29 -6.44 5.12
C PRO A 117 -12.96 -7.21 4.98
N GLU A 118 -13.00 -8.41 4.42
CA GLU A 118 -11.81 -9.24 4.18
C GLU A 118 -10.89 -8.59 3.15
N GLN A 119 -11.45 -8.06 2.05
CA GLN A 119 -10.67 -7.31 1.06
C GLN A 119 -10.04 -6.06 1.69
N LYS A 120 -10.77 -5.36 2.56
CA LYS A 120 -10.24 -4.21 3.32
C LYS A 120 -9.06 -4.62 4.20
N ALA A 121 -9.22 -5.69 4.99
CA ALA A 121 -8.17 -6.18 5.90
C ALA A 121 -6.92 -6.65 5.14
N ALA A 122 -7.11 -7.34 4.00
CA ALA A 122 -6.01 -7.76 3.13
C ALA A 122 -5.23 -6.55 2.59
N ARG A 123 -5.93 -5.50 2.15
CA ARG A 123 -5.32 -4.26 1.64
C ARG A 123 -4.55 -3.51 2.74
N GLU A 124 -5.10 -3.42 3.95
CA GLU A 124 -4.41 -2.80 5.09
C GLU A 124 -3.13 -3.56 5.47
N LYS A 125 -3.20 -4.90 5.49
CA LYS A 125 -2.02 -5.73 5.73
C LYS A 125 -0.96 -5.53 4.65
N ALA A 126 -1.36 -5.49 3.38
CA ALA A 126 -0.44 -5.21 2.27
C ALA A 126 0.22 -3.84 2.39
N ARG A 127 -0.54 -2.81 2.79
CA ARG A 127 -0.01 -1.45 3.04
C ARG A 127 1.04 -1.46 4.15
N LYS A 128 0.74 -2.06 5.30
CA LYS A 128 1.70 -2.17 6.43
C LYS A 128 2.99 -2.90 6.02
N VAL A 129 2.88 -3.95 5.21
CA VAL A 129 4.05 -4.67 4.68
C VAL A 129 4.86 -3.80 3.72
N ALA A 130 4.19 -3.05 2.83
CA ALA A 130 4.85 -2.14 1.90
C ALA A 130 5.55 -0.98 2.61
N GLU A 131 4.91 -0.36 3.61
CA GLU A 131 5.50 0.69 4.46
C GLU A 131 6.73 0.17 5.22
N ALA A 132 6.65 -1.02 5.81
CA ALA A 132 7.79 -1.64 6.47
C ALA A 132 8.95 -1.94 5.51
N LYS A 133 8.65 -2.36 4.28
CA LYS A 133 9.67 -2.58 3.23
C LYS A 133 10.31 -1.25 2.81
N ALA A 134 9.51 -0.22 2.55
CA ALA A 134 9.99 1.11 2.19
C ALA A 134 10.84 1.74 3.31
N ALA A 135 10.44 1.58 4.58
CA ALA A 135 11.23 2.04 5.71
C ALA A 135 12.59 1.33 5.82
N LYS A 136 12.62 0.01 5.60
CA LYS A 136 13.88 -0.77 5.55
C LYS A 136 14.77 -0.31 4.40
N GLU A 137 14.21 -0.06 3.21
CA GLU A 137 14.96 0.42 2.06
C GLU A 137 15.53 1.82 2.29
N ARG A 138 14.74 2.74 2.87
CA ARG A 138 15.23 4.08 3.27
C ARG A 138 16.35 3.98 4.30
N ALA A 139 16.22 3.12 5.30
CA ALA A 139 17.27 2.90 6.29
C ALA A 139 18.54 2.31 5.67
N ALA A 140 18.41 1.39 4.69
CA ALA A 140 19.54 0.85 3.96
C ALA A 140 20.24 1.92 3.11
N LYS A 141 19.48 2.71 2.34
CA LYS A 141 20.02 3.84 1.55
C LYS A 141 20.70 4.89 2.43
N ALA A 142 20.14 5.21 3.60
CA ALA A 142 20.75 6.14 4.54
C ALA A 142 22.06 5.58 5.14
N ALA A 143 22.09 4.28 5.47
CA ALA A 143 23.31 3.62 5.96
C ALA A 143 24.39 3.59 4.87
N GLU A 144 24.01 3.32 3.62
CA GLU A 144 24.92 3.34 2.47
C GLU A 144 25.47 4.74 2.20
N ALA A 145 24.62 5.78 2.21
CA ALA A 145 25.04 7.16 2.06
C ALA A 145 26.01 7.60 3.18
N SER A 146 25.75 7.22 4.43
CA SER A 146 26.64 7.51 5.57
C SER A 146 27.99 6.76 5.46
N TYR A 147 27.98 5.56 4.91
CA TYR A 147 29.20 4.78 4.66
C TYR A 147 30.07 5.44 3.57
N VAL A 148 29.46 5.83 2.45
CA VAL A 148 30.15 6.53 1.34
C VAL A 148 30.72 7.88 1.80
N ALA A 149 29.98 8.64 2.61
CA ALA A 149 30.44 9.94 3.13
C ALA A 149 31.64 9.83 4.09
N SER A 150 31.77 8.72 4.83
CA SER A 150 32.88 8.49 5.76
C SER A 150 34.09 7.81 5.12
N HIS A 151 33.97 7.30 3.88
CA HIS A 151 35.02 6.57 3.17
C HIS A 151 35.10 7.03 1.70
N PRO A 152 35.69 8.20 1.40
CA PRO A 152 35.67 8.83 0.07
C PRO A 152 36.43 8.07 -1.03
N GLU A 153 37.27 7.09 -0.70
CA GLU A 153 37.94 6.22 -1.68
C GLU A 153 37.16 4.93 -1.99
N ALA A 154 36.02 4.69 -1.34
CA ALA A 154 35.20 3.50 -1.59
C ALA A 154 34.40 3.68 -2.89
N LYS A 155 34.87 3.09 -4.00
CA LYS A 155 34.01 2.85 -5.17
C LYS A 155 32.85 1.94 -4.76
N SER A 156 31.63 2.31 -5.13
CA SER A 156 30.40 1.52 -4.94
C SER A 156 30.67 0.06 -5.28
N LYS A 157 30.59 -0.84 -4.30
CA LYS A 157 30.96 -2.25 -4.53
C LYS A 157 29.87 -2.97 -5.35
N PRO A 158 30.24 -3.90 -6.26
CA PRO A 158 29.31 -4.62 -7.10
C PRO A 158 28.39 -5.53 -6.28
N THR A 159 27.19 -5.75 -6.80
CA THR A 159 26.26 -6.81 -6.40
C THR A 159 26.94 -8.17 -6.52
N GLY A 160 27.31 -8.79 -5.40
CA GLY A 160 27.88 -10.14 -5.38
C GLY A 160 28.11 -10.67 -3.97
N ASP A 161 27.27 -11.64 -3.59
CA ASP A 161 27.34 -12.57 -2.46
C ASP A 161 27.71 -12.03 -1.08
N VAL A 162 26.68 -11.57 -0.37
CA VAL A 162 26.72 -11.45 1.10
C VAL A 162 26.63 -12.86 1.68
N ILE A 163 27.73 -13.33 2.27
CA ILE A 163 27.75 -14.54 3.10
C ILE A 163 26.69 -14.39 4.19
N LYS A 164 25.65 -15.22 4.11
CA LYS A 164 24.52 -15.25 5.02
C LYS A 164 24.91 -16.02 6.29
N PRO A 165 24.87 -15.44 7.51
CA PRO A 165 25.11 -16.21 8.72
C PRO A 165 23.85 -17.01 9.07
N SER A 166 23.95 -18.34 8.98
CA SER A 166 23.06 -19.29 9.65
C SER A 166 23.52 -19.50 11.10
N GLY A 167 22.57 -19.86 11.98
CA GLY A 167 22.68 -19.88 13.44
C GLY A 167 23.78 -20.75 14.06
N SER A 168 23.99 -20.45 15.35
CA SER A 168 24.75 -21.13 16.41
C SER A 168 25.55 -22.37 16.01
N ASP A 169 26.87 -22.24 15.97
CA ASP A 169 27.76 -22.82 16.98
C ASP A 169 29.21 -22.32 16.77
N ASP A 170 29.85 -22.02 17.91
CA ASP A 170 31.23 -21.58 18.15
C ASP A 170 31.80 -20.43 17.29
N LEU A 171 31.52 -19.20 17.73
CA LEU A 171 32.04 -17.97 17.12
C LEU A 171 33.53 -17.75 17.43
N ASP A 172 34.02 -18.27 18.56
CA ASP A 172 35.39 -18.04 19.02
C ASP A 172 36.41 -18.93 18.29
N ALA A 173 36.07 -20.17 17.93
CA ALA A 173 36.91 -21.00 17.05
C ALA A 173 37.04 -20.42 15.63
N ARG A 174 36.02 -19.72 15.13
CA ARG A 174 36.00 -19.15 13.76
C ARG A 174 36.65 -17.77 13.65
N LEU A 175 36.95 -17.15 14.79
CA LEU A 175 37.64 -15.86 14.88
C LEU A 175 39.14 -15.98 15.17
N ALA A 176 39.64 -17.20 15.38
CA ALA A 176 41.07 -17.45 15.47
C ALA A 176 41.76 -17.07 14.15
N GLY A 177 42.65 -16.07 14.19
CA GLY A 177 43.39 -15.56 13.04
C GLY A 177 42.69 -14.44 12.24
N VAL A 178 41.52 -13.96 12.68
CA VAL A 178 40.84 -12.81 12.07
C VAL A 178 41.35 -11.51 12.71
N ASP A 179 41.60 -10.51 11.88
CA ASP A 179 42.01 -9.16 12.29
C ASP A 179 41.12 -8.63 13.44
N PRO A 180 41.70 -8.14 14.56
CA PRO A 180 40.97 -7.65 15.72
C PRO A 180 39.88 -6.62 15.39
N GLU A 181 40.09 -5.81 14.35
CA GLU A 181 39.14 -4.78 13.94
C GLU A 181 37.89 -5.38 13.27
N LYS A 182 38.05 -6.47 12.49
CA LYS A 182 36.93 -7.21 11.88
C LYS A 182 36.14 -7.99 12.93
N VAL A 183 36.83 -8.54 13.93
CA VAL A 183 36.21 -9.18 15.10
C VAL A 183 35.33 -8.19 15.88
N ALA A 184 35.85 -6.99 16.15
CA ALA A 184 35.10 -5.94 16.82
C ALA A 184 33.85 -5.52 16.02
N ARG A 185 33.97 -5.40 14.69
CA ARG A 185 32.83 -5.08 13.81
C ARG A 185 31.77 -6.18 13.79
N VAL A 186 32.15 -7.45 13.80
CA VAL A 186 31.20 -8.57 13.86
C VAL A 186 30.48 -8.61 15.21
N LYS A 187 31.21 -8.45 16.33
CA LYS A 187 30.60 -8.41 17.67
C LYS A 187 29.67 -7.19 17.83
N ALA A 188 30.06 -6.03 17.31
CA ALA A 188 29.22 -4.84 17.32
C ALA A 188 27.94 -5.00 16.46
N ALA A 189 28.05 -5.64 15.28
CA ALA A 189 26.92 -5.91 14.42
C ALA A 189 25.91 -6.89 15.05
N ILE A 190 26.42 -7.93 15.73
CA ILE A 190 25.58 -8.88 16.46
C ILE A 190 24.87 -8.18 17.64
N ALA A 191 25.59 -7.38 18.43
CA ALA A 191 25.01 -6.62 19.54
C ALA A 191 23.96 -5.60 19.07
N ALA A 192 24.21 -4.91 17.95
CA ALA A 192 23.26 -3.98 17.36
C ALA A 192 22.00 -4.69 16.84
N LYS A 193 22.16 -5.87 16.25
CA LYS A 193 21.02 -6.69 15.80
C LYS A 193 20.19 -7.19 16.97
N ALA A 194 20.83 -7.66 18.04
CA ALA A 194 20.15 -8.08 19.27
C ALA A 194 19.36 -6.93 19.92
N LYS A 195 19.95 -5.73 20.00
CA LYS A 195 19.24 -4.53 20.49
C LYS A 195 18.05 -4.16 19.62
N LYS A 196 18.18 -4.26 18.30
CA LYS A 196 17.08 -3.97 17.35
C LYS A 196 15.94 -4.99 17.46
N GLU A 197 16.25 -6.26 17.64
CA GLU A 197 15.25 -7.32 17.86
C GLU A 197 14.55 -7.18 19.23
N ALA A 198 15.28 -6.79 20.28
CA ALA A 198 14.69 -6.49 21.59
C ALA A 198 13.75 -5.27 21.52
N ALA A 199 14.16 -4.19 20.87
CA ALA A 199 13.32 -3.01 20.67
C ALA A 199 12.06 -3.31 19.84
N ALA A 200 12.18 -4.14 18.80
CA ALA A 200 11.03 -4.55 17.99
C ALA A 200 10.04 -5.43 18.78
N LYS A 201 10.53 -6.32 19.65
CA LYS A 201 9.67 -7.12 20.54
C LYS A 201 8.96 -6.24 21.57
N GLN A 202 9.64 -5.25 22.15
CA GLN A 202 9.05 -4.31 23.09
C GLN A 202 7.96 -3.46 22.43
N ALA A 203 8.23 -2.89 21.25
CA ALA A 203 7.25 -2.12 20.50
C ALA A 203 6.00 -2.94 20.13
N ALA A 204 6.16 -4.22 19.78
CA ALA A 204 5.04 -5.12 19.50
C ALA A 204 4.22 -5.49 20.75
N VAL A 205 4.82 -5.46 21.94
CA VAL A 205 4.10 -5.62 23.21
C VAL A 205 3.34 -4.33 23.55
N ASP A 206 3.97 -3.17 23.37
CA ASP A 206 3.36 -1.86 23.66
C ASP A 206 2.16 -1.58 22.72
N GLU A 207 2.26 -1.93 21.43
CA GLU A 207 1.16 -1.81 20.46
C GLU A 207 -0.02 -2.75 20.80
N LYS A 208 0.26 -3.95 21.33
CA LYS A 208 -0.78 -4.87 21.80
C LYS A 208 -1.48 -4.36 23.06
N ILE A 209 -0.76 -3.66 23.94
CA ILE A 209 -1.34 -3.05 25.14
C ILE A 209 -2.19 -1.82 24.77
N ALA A 210 -1.76 -1.00 23.80
CA ALA A 210 -2.48 0.19 23.36
C ALA A 210 -3.82 -0.11 22.65
N ASN A 211 -3.94 -1.28 22.02
CA ASN A 211 -5.16 -1.72 21.33
C ASN A 211 -6.14 -2.51 22.22
N LEU A 212 -5.87 -2.62 23.54
CA LEU A 212 -6.76 -3.27 24.50
C LEU A 212 -7.59 -2.25 25.27
N ASP A 213 -8.80 -2.65 25.66
CA ASP A 213 -9.67 -1.89 26.56
C ASP A 213 -8.94 -1.57 27.90
N PRO A 214 -9.08 -0.37 28.48
CA PRO A 214 -8.33 0.08 29.66
C PRO A 214 -8.30 -0.91 30.84
N GLU A 215 -9.38 -1.65 31.12
CA GLU A 215 -9.36 -2.69 32.18
C GLU A 215 -8.47 -3.89 31.82
N LYS A 216 -8.40 -4.27 30.54
CA LYS A 216 -7.59 -5.40 30.05
C LYS A 216 -6.13 -4.98 29.92
N ALA A 217 -5.86 -3.76 29.49
CA ALA A 217 -4.51 -3.19 29.45
C ALA A 217 -3.86 -3.15 30.84
N ALA A 218 -4.61 -2.74 31.87
CA ALA A 218 -4.15 -2.72 33.26
C ALA A 218 -3.78 -4.14 33.78
N LYS A 219 -4.61 -5.15 33.47
CA LYS A 219 -4.33 -6.56 33.85
C LYS A 219 -3.09 -7.13 33.16
N VAL A 220 -2.89 -6.82 31.87
CA VAL A 220 -1.71 -7.29 31.12
C VAL A 220 -0.43 -6.62 31.65
N LYS A 221 -0.47 -5.32 31.96
CA LYS A 221 0.67 -4.61 32.54
C LYS A 221 1.04 -5.16 33.92
N ALA A 222 0.06 -5.38 34.80
CA ALA A 222 0.27 -5.99 36.11
C ALA A 222 0.82 -7.42 36.04
N ALA A 223 0.37 -8.22 35.06
CA ALA A 223 0.86 -9.58 34.86
C ALA A 223 2.33 -9.61 34.37
N LEU A 224 2.73 -8.65 33.54
CA LEU A 224 4.11 -8.52 33.07
C LEU A 224 5.05 -8.06 34.19
N GLU A 225 4.64 -7.09 34.99
CA GLU A 225 5.40 -6.64 36.18
C GLU A 225 5.52 -7.76 37.23
N ALA A 226 4.44 -8.51 37.49
CA ALA A 226 4.49 -9.66 38.39
C ALA A 226 5.38 -10.79 37.87
N LYS A 227 5.45 -10.99 36.55
CA LYS A 227 6.35 -11.97 35.94
C LYS A 227 7.81 -11.53 36.03
N ALA A 228 8.10 -10.25 35.76
CA ALA A 228 9.44 -9.69 35.91
C ALA A 228 9.93 -9.75 37.36
N ALA A 229 9.06 -9.47 38.34
CA ALA A 229 9.37 -9.60 39.76
C ALA A 229 9.65 -11.06 40.17
N ARG A 230 8.93 -12.04 39.60
CA ARG A 230 9.17 -13.47 39.85
C ARG A 230 10.45 -13.99 39.20
N GLU A 231 10.84 -13.47 38.04
CA GLU A 231 12.12 -13.80 37.38
C GLU A 231 13.32 -13.16 38.09
N ALA A 232 13.16 -11.93 38.61
CA ALA A 232 14.16 -11.29 39.46
C ALA A 232 14.36 -12.01 40.81
N ALA A 233 13.26 -12.44 41.45
CA ALA A 233 13.33 -13.19 42.70
C ALA A 233 14.02 -14.56 42.54
N LYS A 234 13.86 -15.22 41.38
CA LYS A 234 14.56 -16.48 41.06
C LYS A 234 16.06 -16.31 40.87
N THR A 235 16.50 -15.18 40.32
CA THR A 235 17.92 -14.88 40.12
C THR A 235 18.62 -14.45 41.41
N GLU A 236 17.88 -13.99 42.42
CA GLU A 236 18.42 -13.75 43.78
C GLU A 236 18.53 -15.04 44.60
N THR A 237 17.61 -16.00 44.45
CA THR A 237 17.70 -17.29 45.18
C THR A 237 18.81 -18.22 44.64
N GLU A 238 19.27 -18.04 43.40
CA GLU A 238 20.43 -18.76 42.84
C GLU A 238 21.79 -18.16 43.25
N LYS A 239 21.84 -16.97 43.87
CA LYS A 239 23.09 -16.34 44.34
C LYS A 239 23.41 -16.55 45.82
N GLU A 240 22.45 -17.00 46.64
CA GLU A 240 22.67 -17.31 48.07
C GLU A 240 22.98 -18.80 48.33
N GLY A 241 23.14 -19.61 47.27
CA GLY A 241 23.33 -21.07 47.35
C GLY A 241 24.63 -21.60 46.74
N GLU A 242 25.68 -20.77 46.61
CA GLU A 242 27.05 -21.20 46.26
C GLU A 242 28.03 -20.91 47.40
#